data_AF-A0A948FB23-F1
#
_entry.id   AF-A0A948FB23-F1
#
_cell.length_a   1.000
_cell.length_b   1.000
_cell.length_c   1.000
_cell.angle_alpha   90.00
_cell.angle_beta   90.00
_cell.angle_gamma   90.00
#
_symmetry.space_group_name_H-M   'P 1'
#
loop_
_entity.id
_entity.type
_entity.pdbx_description
1 polymer ?
#
loop_
_entity_poly.entity_id
_entity_poly.type
_entity_poly.pdbx_seq_one_letter_code
_entity_poly.pdbx_strand_id
1 'polypeptide(L)'
;MIGTSSFRSYVIFVSFAFFLLFGHSSAQLAQAGKSAYPELAAQLAKETIAILVKQGVCATLPECTSQEWVKMSGTPDLAIIYVFQAESLKSETIGEIINLLLDSYNKNQQRIEIQLNVYKSKHEYNKIFNRAKPFIYLELKGEK
;
A
#
# COMPACT_ATOMS: atom_id res chain seq x y z
N MET A 1 25.83 -49.05 -65.19
CA MET A 1 25.14 -48.11 -66.10
C MET A 1 23.72 -47.94 -65.61
N ILE A 2 23.23 -46.69 -65.59
CA ILE A 2 21.83 -46.27 -65.32
C ILE A 2 21.43 -46.47 -63.83
N GLY A 3 21.24 -45.45 -62.98
CA GLY A 3 20.58 -44.17 -63.19
C GLY A 3 19.12 -44.29 -62.73
N THR A 4 18.73 -43.58 -61.67
CA THR A 4 17.50 -42.78 -61.53
C THR A 4 17.09 -42.56 -60.07
N SER A 5 16.87 -41.29 -59.79
CA SER A 5 16.17 -40.69 -58.66
C SER A 5 14.65 -40.94 -58.71
N SER A 6 14.02 -41.19 -57.56
CA SER A 6 12.69 -40.65 -57.16
C SER A 6 12.30 -41.24 -55.81
N PHE A 7 12.14 -40.42 -54.77
CA PHE A 7 10.95 -39.65 -54.38
C PHE A 7 10.00 -40.43 -53.45
N ARG A 8 9.73 -39.81 -52.29
CA ARG A 8 8.65 -40.03 -51.33
C ARG A 8 8.66 -41.29 -50.45
N SER A 9 8.82 -41.05 -49.15
CA SER A 9 7.93 -41.62 -48.14
C SER A 9 7.62 -40.57 -47.08
N TYR A 10 6.34 -40.26 -46.97
CA TYR A 10 5.73 -39.56 -45.85
C TYR A 10 5.75 -40.46 -44.61
N VAL A 11 5.41 -39.87 -43.46
CA VAL A 11 4.56 -40.42 -42.40
C VAL A 11 5.20 -40.36 -41.00
N ILE A 12 4.68 -39.39 -40.23
CA ILE A 12 4.35 -39.40 -38.78
C ILE A 12 5.51 -39.42 -37.79
N PHE A 13 5.60 -38.38 -36.96
CA PHE A 13 5.43 -38.57 -35.51
C PHE A 13 4.76 -37.36 -34.86
N VAL A 14 3.67 -37.70 -34.16
CA VAL A 14 2.73 -36.85 -33.44
C VAL A 14 3.39 -36.21 -32.23
N SER A 15 3.03 -34.94 -32.01
CA SER A 15 2.93 -34.22 -30.74
C SER A 15 3.73 -34.77 -29.55
N PHE A 16 4.87 -34.13 -29.25
CA PHE A 16 5.51 -34.21 -27.96
C PHE A 16 5.54 -32.82 -27.30
N ALA A 17 4.75 -32.69 -26.23
CA ALA A 17 4.89 -31.72 -25.13
C ALA A 17 4.99 -30.22 -25.52
N PHE A 18 3.90 -29.44 -25.55
CA PHE A 18 3.06 -29.07 -24.38
C PHE A 18 3.82 -28.95 -23.05
N PHE A 19 4.98 -28.27 -23.05
CA PHE A 19 5.68 -27.84 -21.83
C PHE A 19 6.33 -26.45 -21.96
N LEU A 20 5.67 -25.52 -22.66
CA LEU A 20 6.06 -24.10 -22.71
C LEU A 20 5.02 -23.17 -22.03
N LEU A 21 4.25 -23.69 -21.09
CA LEU A 21 3.22 -22.94 -20.36
C LEU A 21 3.17 -23.32 -18.88
N PHE A 22 4.31 -23.28 -18.19
CA PHE A 22 4.30 -23.00 -16.75
C PHE A 22 5.35 -21.95 -16.47
N GLY A 23 4.84 -20.78 -16.08
CA GLY A 23 5.58 -19.55 -15.93
C GLY A 23 6.74 -19.71 -14.96
N HIS A 24 7.89 -19.18 -15.39
CA HIS A 24 8.81 -18.54 -14.48
C HIS A 24 8.09 -17.35 -13.86
N SER A 25 7.28 -17.60 -12.84
CA SER A 25 6.79 -16.58 -11.93
C SER A 25 7.32 -16.89 -10.55
N SER A 26 7.90 -15.84 -9.97
CA SER A 26 8.04 -15.64 -8.53
C SER A 26 9.23 -16.34 -7.87
N ALA A 27 10.40 -15.73 -7.96
CA ALA A 27 11.26 -15.52 -6.78
C ALA A 27 12.41 -14.55 -7.08
N GLN A 28 12.13 -13.34 -7.59
CA GLN A 28 12.96 -12.23 -7.14
C GLN A 28 12.41 -11.86 -5.76
N LEU A 29 13.04 -12.45 -4.74
CA LEU A 29 13.00 -11.96 -3.38
C LEU A 29 13.19 -10.45 -3.46
N ALA A 30 12.10 -9.70 -3.25
CA ALA A 30 12.17 -8.28 -3.05
C ALA A 30 13.04 -8.08 -1.82
N GLN A 31 14.32 -7.80 -2.04
CA GLN A 31 15.17 -7.22 -1.04
C GLN A 31 14.47 -5.91 -0.68
N ALA A 32 13.74 -5.94 0.44
CA ALA A 32 13.01 -4.80 0.96
C ALA A 32 14.04 -3.76 1.38
N GLY A 33 14.55 -3.01 0.40
CA GLY A 33 15.24 -1.77 0.64
C GLY A 33 14.28 -0.88 1.43
N LYS A 34 14.80 -0.17 2.43
CA LYS A 34 14.01 0.82 3.17
C LYS A 34 13.41 1.80 2.16
N SER A 35 12.08 1.79 2.00
CA SER A 35 11.38 2.71 1.09
C SER A 35 11.67 4.15 1.49
N ALA A 36 11.74 5.07 0.55
CA ALA A 36 11.88 6.49 0.92
C ALA A 36 10.66 6.94 1.73
N TYR A 37 10.82 7.89 2.65
CA TYR A 37 9.72 8.37 3.50
C TYR A 37 8.45 8.81 2.75
N PRO A 38 8.51 9.48 1.59
CA PRO A 38 7.33 9.77 0.79
C PRO A 38 6.62 8.51 0.25
N GLU A 39 7.38 7.50 -0.16
CA GLU A 39 6.83 6.23 -0.64
C GLU A 39 6.19 5.46 0.52
N LEU A 40 6.86 5.44 1.68
CA LEU A 40 6.33 4.87 2.91
C LEU A 40 5.02 5.53 3.32
N ALA A 41 4.95 6.87 3.29
CA ALA A 41 3.72 7.61 3.60
C ALA A 41 2.58 7.27 2.62
N ALA A 42 2.89 7.13 1.32
CA ALA A 42 1.90 6.74 0.32
C ALA A 42 1.40 5.30 0.54
N GLN A 43 2.31 4.37 0.86
CA GLN A 43 1.96 2.99 1.19
C GLN A 43 1.06 2.92 2.43
N LEU A 44 1.46 3.55 3.52
CA LEU A 44 0.71 3.54 4.78
C LEU A 44 -0.66 4.19 4.64
N ALA A 45 -0.78 5.25 3.83
CA ALA A 45 -2.10 5.83 3.54
C ALA A 45 -3.00 4.86 2.77
N LYS A 46 -2.46 4.13 1.79
CA LYS A 46 -3.23 3.13 1.05
C LYS A 46 -3.71 2.00 1.96
N GLU A 47 -2.85 1.51 2.85
CA GLU A 47 -3.18 0.45 3.82
C GLU A 47 -4.17 0.96 4.88
N THR A 48 -4.03 2.21 5.34
CA THR A 48 -5.01 2.87 6.21
C THR A 48 -6.37 2.97 5.55
N ILE A 49 -6.45 3.38 4.27
CA ILE A 49 -7.72 3.42 3.54
C ILE A 49 -8.32 2.02 3.39
N ALA A 50 -7.51 0.99 3.17
CA ALA A 50 -8.00 -0.38 3.10
C ALA A 50 -8.65 -0.83 4.44
N ILE A 51 -8.08 -0.43 5.58
CA ILE A 51 -8.69 -0.63 6.90
C ILE A 51 -10.05 0.08 6.99
N LEU A 52 -10.13 1.35 6.59
CA LEU A 52 -11.38 2.11 6.62
C LEU A 52 -12.48 1.47 5.75
N VAL A 53 -12.12 1.01 4.56
CA VAL A 53 -13.05 0.29 3.66
C VAL A 53 -13.50 -1.03 4.28
N LYS A 54 -12.56 -1.84 4.80
CA LYS A 54 -12.86 -3.11 5.48
C LYS A 54 -13.82 -2.92 6.66
N GLN A 55 -13.65 -1.83 7.41
CA GLN A 55 -14.47 -1.50 8.58
C GLN A 55 -15.79 -0.79 8.23
N GLY A 56 -16.07 -0.58 6.94
CA GLY A 56 -17.33 0.01 6.47
C GLY A 56 -17.46 1.52 6.72
N VAL A 57 -16.34 2.23 6.93
CA VAL A 57 -16.33 3.69 7.10
C VAL A 57 -16.61 4.40 5.77
N CYS A 58 -16.13 3.82 4.67
CA CYS A 58 -16.34 4.26 3.30
C CYS A 58 -16.52 3.02 2.41
N ALA A 59 -17.30 3.08 1.33
CA ALA A 59 -17.60 1.87 0.55
C ALA A 59 -16.43 1.45 -0.36
N THR A 60 -15.63 2.41 -0.84
CA THR A 60 -14.51 2.15 -1.76
C THR A 60 -13.32 3.07 -1.52
N LEU A 61 -12.14 2.69 -2.03
CA LEU A 61 -10.93 3.51 -1.97
C LEU A 61 -11.11 4.90 -2.64
N PRO A 62 -11.73 5.02 -3.84
CA PRO A 62 -12.02 6.32 -4.44
C PRO A 62 -12.93 7.20 -3.58
N GLU A 63 -13.96 6.61 -2.95
CA GLU A 63 -14.86 7.32 -2.05
C GLU A 63 -14.13 7.80 -0.78
N CYS A 64 -13.32 6.94 -0.17
CA CYS A 64 -12.53 7.33 1.00
C CYS A 64 -11.58 8.49 0.70
N THR A 65 -11.02 8.50 -0.51
CA THR A 65 -10.11 9.56 -0.98
C THR A 65 -10.88 10.86 -1.27
N SER A 66 -12.05 10.78 -1.91
CA SER A 66 -12.85 11.97 -2.24
C SER A 66 -13.45 12.65 -1.01
N GLN A 67 -13.76 11.88 0.03
CA GLN A 67 -14.22 12.38 1.33
C GLN A 67 -13.07 12.84 2.24
N GLU A 68 -11.82 12.83 1.74
CA GLU A 68 -10.62 13.27 2.44
C GLU A 68 -10.40 12.57 3.80
N TRP A 69 -10.82 11.31 3.96
CA TRP A 69 -10.64 10.57 5.24
C TRP A 69 -9.17 10.41 5.62
N VAL A 70 -8.31 10.22 4.62
CA VAL A 70 -6.88 10.00 4.81
C VAL A 70 -6.10 10.93 3.91
N LYS A 71 -5.07 11.55 4.45
CA LYS A 71 -4.06 12.29 3.70
C LYS A 71 -2.68 11.86 4.15
N MET A 72 -1.75 11.80 3.21
CA MET A 72 -0.34 11.57 3.51
C MET A 72 0.48 12.84 3.32
N SER A 73 1.63 12.86 3.97
CA SER A 73 2.74 13.74 3.64
C SER A 73 4.04 12.99 3.91
N GLY A 74 5.04 13.19 3.07
CA GLY A 74 6.38 12.69 3.30
C GLY A 74 7.37 13.83 3.18
N THR A 75 8.30 13.90 4.13
CA THR A 75 9.51 14.72 4.05
C THR A 75 10.70 13.78 3.85
N PRO A 76 11.91 14.28 3.57
CA PRO A 76 13.11 13.44 3.49
C PRO A 76 13.39 12.60 4.74
N ASP A 77 12.81 12.96 5.90
CA ASP A 77 13.16 12.39 7.21
C ASP A 77 11.96 11.81 7.98
N LEU A 78 10.75 11.90 7.43
CA LEU A 78 9.52 11.59 8.15
C LEU A 78 8.37 11.26 7.20
N ALA A 79 7.66 10.16 7.47
CA ALA A 79 6.38 9.82 6.87
C ALA A 79 5.25 10.25 7.82
N ILE A 80 4.24 10.96 7.31
CA ILE A 80 3.13 11.52 8.10
C ILE A 80 1.80 11.05 7.51
N ILE A 81 0.94 10.52 8.36
CA ILE A 81 -0.43 10.09 8.03
C ILE A 81 -1.42 10.94 8.82
N TYR A 82 -2.34 11.57 8.11
CA TYR A 82 -3.47 12.29 8.70
C TYR A 82 -4.73 11.48 8.44
N VAL A 83 -5.45 11.15 9.51
CA VAL A 83 -6.79 10.57 9.45
C VAL A 83 -7.76 11.63 9.96
N PHE A 84 -8.80 11.94 9.20
CA PHE A 84 -9.79 12.96 9.52
C PHE A 84 -11.09 12.33 10.02
N GLN A 85 -11.96 13.14 10.63
CA GLN A 85 -13.24 12.70 11.21
C GLN A 85 -13.08 11.52 12.18
N ALA A 86 -11.96 11.46 12.91
CA ALA A 86 -11.60 10.35 13.78
C ALA A 86 -12.62 10.08 14.89
N GLU A 87 -13.43 11.07 15.27
CA GLU A 87 -14.53 10.92 16.23
C GLU A 87 -15.62 9.94 15.77
N SER A 88 -15.77 9.75 14.45
CA SER A 88 -16.74 8.84 13.85
C SER A 88 -16.21 7.41 13.70
N LEU A 89 -14.92 7.20 13.97
CA LEU A 89 -14.29 5.89 13.88
C LEU A 89 -14.55 5.08 15.15
N LYS A 90 -14.81 3.79 14.98
CA LYS A 90 -14.86 2.85 16.10
C LYS A 90 -13.47 2.69 16.70
N SER A 91 -13.39 2.44 18.01
CA SER A 91 -12.12 2.20 18.70
C SER A 91 -11.31 1.06 18.09
N GLU A 92 -11.98 0.01 17.58
CA GLU A 92 -11.35 -1.10 16.86
C GLU A 92 -10.63 -0.63 15.59
N THR A 93 -11.27 0.22 14.78
CA THR A 93 -10.69 0.80 13.56
C THR A 93 -9.47 1.65 13.90
N ILE A 94 -9.56 2.48 14.95
CA ILE A 94 -8.42 3.28 15.43
C ILE A 94 -7.28 2.35 15.86
N GLY A 95 -7.58 1.26 16.56
CA GLY A 95 -6.61 0.26 16.98
C GLY A 95 -5.90 -0.42 15.80
N GLU A 96 -6.64 -0.84 14.77
CA GLU A 96 -6.05 -1.42 13.55
C GLU A 96 -5.10 -0.44 12.84
N ILE A 97 -5.45 0.85 12.77
CA ILE A 97 -4.60 1.89 12.16
C ILE A 97 -3.32 2.10 12.98
N ILE A 98 -3.42 2.16 14.31
CA ILE A 98 -2.24 2.30 15.18
C ILE A 98 -1.31 1.09 15.04
N ASN A 99 -1.87 -0.13 15.05
CA ASN A 99 -1.09 -1.36 14.91
C ASN A 99 -0.35 -1.42 13.56
N LEU A 100 -1.01 -1.03 12.47
CA LEU A 100 -0.39 -0.91 11.15
C LEU A 100 0.90 -0.06 11.19
N LEU A 101 0.85 1.07 11.88
CA LEU A 101 1.98 1.99 11.95
C LEU A 101 3.10 1.46 12.84
N LEU A 102 2.75 0.82 13.96
CA LEU A 102 3.71 0.15 14.83
C LEU A 102 4.43 -0.99 14.09
N ASP A 103 3.70 -1.80 13.32
CA ASP A 103 4.26 -2.88 12.53
C ASP A 103 5.21 -2.35 11.44
N SER A 104 4.81 -1.27 10.76
CA SER A 104 5.64 -0.61 9.76
C SER A 104 6.91 -0.01 10.38
N TYR A 105 6.78 0.62 11.55
CA TYR A 105 7.92 1.13 12.31
C TYR A 105 8.87 0.00 12.68
N ASN A 106 8.37 -1.10 13.24
CA ASN A 106 9.17 -2.24 13.66
C ASN A 106 9.91 -2.87 12.48
N LYS A 107 9.27 -2.95 11.32
CA LYS A 107 9.84 -3.50 10.08
C LYS A 107 10.92 -2.63 9.46
N ASN A 108 10.69 -1.32 9.38
CA ASN A 108 11.53 -0.42 8.58
C ASN A 108 12.51 0.40 9.43
N GLN A 109 12.24 0.54 10.74
CA GLN A 109 12.94 1.43 11.67
C GLN A 109 12.98 2.89 11.15
N GLN A 110 11.89 3.31 10.52
CA GLN A 110 11.73 4.63 9.92
C GLN A 110 10.83 5.50 10.79
N ARG A 111 11.13 6.80 10.86
CA ARG A 111 10.30 7.77 11.59
C ARG A 111 8.91 7.92 10.95
N ILE A 112 7.87 7.68 11.73
CA ILE A 112 6.47 7.73 11.29
C ILE A 112 5.66 8.58 12.27
N GLU A 113 4.82 9.46 11.75
CA GLU A 113 3.86 10.25 12.50
C GLU A 113 2.43 9.94 12.05
N ILE A 114 1.51 9.79 13.00
CA ILE A 114 0.07 9.78 12.72
C ILE A 114 -0.66 10.83 13.55
N GLN A 115 -1.59 11.49 12.88
CA GLN A 115 -2.55 12.40 13.48
C GLN A 115 -3.97 11.94 13.16
N LEU A 116 -4.72 11.54 14.19
CA LEU A 116 -6.16 11.30 14.11
C LEU A 116 -6.86 12.59 14.53
N ASN A 117 -7.61 13.17 13.61
CA ASN A 117 -8.17 14.52 13.72
C ASN A 117 -9.69 14.47 13.76
N VAL A 118 -10.31 15.31 14.59
CA VAL A 118 -11.79 15.39 14.66
C VAL A 118 -12.42 16.15 13.49
N TYR A 119 -11.68 17.06 12.86
CA TYR A 119 -12.16 17.87 11.75
C TYR A 119 -12.18 17.08 10.43
N LYS A 120 -12.96 17.57 9.45
CA LYS A 120 -13.31 16.86 8.22
C LYS A 120 -12.21 16.88 7.17
N SER A 121 -11.39 17.93 7.13
CA SER A 121 -10.25 17.96 6.22
C SER A 121 -9.18 18.99 6.57
N LYS A 122 -8.07 18.97 5.83
CA LYS A 122 -6.97 19.95 5.96
C LYS A 122 -7.44 21.39 5.70
N HIS A 123 -8.44 21.58 4.84
CA HIS A 123 -8.97 22.92 4.57
C HIS A 123 -9.73 23.49 5.77
N GLU A 124 -10.50 22.64 6.45
CA GLU A 124 -11.20 23.01 7.68
C GLU A 124 -10.22 23.30 8.82
N TYR A 125 -9.14 22.51 8.92
CA TYR A 125 -8.03 22.77 9.83
C TYR A 125 -7.48 24.18 9.68
N ASN A 126 -7.08 24.55 8.47
CA ASN A 126 -6.45 25.84 8.21
C ASN A 126 -7.39 27.04 8.44
N LYS A 127 -8.71 26.84 8.37
CA LYS A 127 -9.70 27.92 8.52
C LYS A 127 -10.18 28.12 9.94
N ILE A 128 -10.63 27.05 10.60
CA ILE A 128 -11.38 27.14 11.86
C ILE A 128 -10.57 26.54 13.01
N PHE A 129 -9.73 25.54 12.71
CA PHE A 129 -9.03 24.74 13.72
C PHE A 129 -7.51 24.91 13.67
N ASN A 130 -7.00 26.07 13.24
CA ASN A 130 -5.56 26.32 13.00
C ASN A 130 -4.67 26.18 14.26
N ARG A 131 -5.26 25.87 15.42
CA ARG A 131 -4.58 25.57 16.69
C ARG A 131 -5.17 24.37 17.42
N ALA A 132 -6.14 23.67 16.84
CA ALA A 132 -6.72 22.50 17.46
C ALA A 132 -5.69 21.37 17.45
N LYS A 133 -5.51 20.75 18.61
CA LYS A 133 -4.69 19.54 18.69
C LYS A 133 -5.45 18.38 18.06
N PRO A 134 -4.75 17.43 17.41
CA PRO A 134 -5.35 16.18 16.99
C PRO A 134 -5.95 15.43 18.20
N PHE A 135 -6.96 14.61 17.93
CA PHE A 135 -7.57 13.73 18.92
C PHE A 135 -6.54 12.72 19.45
N ILE A 136 -5.78 12.11 18.55
CA ILE A 136 -4.64 11.26 18.88
C ILE A 136 -3.45 11.70 18.02
N TYR A 137 -2.30 11.89 18.68
CA TYR A 137 -1.01 12.14 18.06
C TYR A 137 -0.04 11.05 18.49
N LEU A 138 0.57 10.37 17.52
CA LEU A 138 1.63 9.40 17.78
C LEU A 138 2.81 9.68 16.86
N GLU A 139 4.00 9.73 17.43
CA GLU A 139 5.25 9.90 16.71
C GLU A 139 6.21 8.77 17.10
N LEU A 140 6.57 7.93 16.13
CA LEU A 140 7.49 6.81 16.27
C LEU A 140 8.84 7.24 15.72
N LYS A 141 9.87 7.27 16.57
CA LYS A 141 11.23 7.68 16.22
C LYS A 141 12.15 6.49 16.19
N GLY A 142 12.73 6.19 15.02
CA GLY A 142 13.81 5.22 14.93
C GLY A 142 15.03 5.79 15.62
N GLU A 143 15.71 4.98 16.44
CA GLU A 143 17.03 5.34 16.95
C GLU A 143 18.01 5.37 15.76
N LYS A 144 18.86 6.41 15.73
CA LYS A 144 19.88 6.62 14.69
C LYS A 144 21.03 5.63 14.83
#